data_AF-A0A0C2F9V5-F1
#
_entry.id   AF-A0A0C2F9V5-F1
#
_cell.length_a   1.000
_cell.length_b   1.000
_cell.length_c   1.000
_cell.angle_alpha   90.00
_cell.angle_beta   90.00
_cell.angle_gamma   90.00
#
_symmetry.space_group_name_H-M   'P 1'
#
loop_
_entity.id
_entity.type
_entity.pdbx_description
1 polymer ?
#
loop_
_entity_poly.entity_id
_entity_poly.type
_entity_poly.pdbx_seq_one_letter_code
_entity_poly.pdbx_strand_id
1 'polypeptide(L)'
;MSARMRVGLSPITQDQFEMFGHIDTEDVVKQIKEFLSMNSISQRQFGEHVLGLSQGSVSDLLARPKQWNMLTQKGREPFIRMKLFMREVLQSANKEKKNAAECSGIVLSCNDHQVRKIT
;
A
#
# COMPACT_ATOMS: atom_id res chain seq x y z
N MET A 1 1.38 16.13 -3.09
CA MET A 1 1.71 14.78 -3.59
C MET A 1 3.05 14.35 -3.03
N SER A 2 3.08 13.49 -2.01
CA SER A 2 4.25 12.66 -1.67
C SER A 2 3.79 11.72 -0.56
N ALA A 3 3.18 10.60 -0.94
CA ALA A 3 3.02 9.48 -0.02
C ALA A 3 4.43 9.08 0.40
N ARG A 4 4.83 9.45 1.62
CA ARG A 4 6.13 9.11 2.18
C ARG A 4 6.26 7.59 2.08
N MET A 5 7.09 7.11 1.16
CA MET A 5 7.66 5.76 1.21
C MET A 5 8.42 5.70 2.53
N ARG A 6 7.71 5.34 3.62
CA ARG A 6 8.31 5.29 4.95
C ARG A 6 9.34 4.19 4.91
N VAL A 7 10.60 4.62 5.06
CA VAL A 7 11.80 3.82 5.28
C VAL A 7 11.42 2.54 6.04
N GLY A 8 11.49 1.41 5.33
CA GLY A 8 11.43 0.10 5.95
C GLY A 8 12.56 -0.02 6.97
N LEU A 9 12.24 -0.51 8.16
CA LEU A 9 13.16 -1.13 9.12
C LEU A 9 12.43 -1.57 10.40
N SER A 10 11.17 -1.13 10.64
CA SER A 10 10.41 -1.65 11.78
C SER A 10 10.29 -3.17 11.67
N PRO A 11 10.72 -3.92 12.69
CA PRO A 11 10.59 -5.38 12.72
C PRO A 11 9.13 -5.80 12.50
N ILE A 12 8.92 -6.87 11.74
CA ILE A 12 7.59 -7.46 11.63
C ILE A 12 7.22 -8.03 13.00
N THR A 13 6.11 -7.56 13.58
CA THR A 13 5.64 -8.07 14.87
C THR A 13 5.04 -9.46 14.72
N GLN A 14 5.01 -10.24 15.79
CA GLN A 14 4.45 -11.58 15.81
C GLN A 14 2.98 -11.59 15.34
N ASP A 15 2.18 -10.60 15.76
CA ASP A 15 0.78 -10.46 15.31
C ASP A 15 0.65 -10.33 13.78
N GLN A 16 1.61 -9.66 13.13
CA GLN A 16 1.60 -9.53 11.67
C GLN A 16 1.95 -10.84 10.98
N PHE A 17 2.79 -11.68 11.58
CA PHE A 17 3.04 -13.03 11.07
C PHE A 17 1.80 -13.90 11.17
N GLU A 18 1.06 -13.82 12.28
CA GLU A 18 -0.15 -14.60 12.50
C GLU A 18 -1.30 -14.13 11.60
N MET A 19 -1.45 -12.82 11.42
CA MET A 19 -2.47 -12.24 10.53
C MET A 19 -2.33 -12.71 9.07
N PHE A 20 -1.11 -12.99 8.62
CA PHE A 20 -0.83 -13.54 7.29
C PHE A 20 -0.27 -14.96 7.38
N GLY A 21 -0.84 -15.81 8.24
CA GLY A 21 -0.36 -17.17 8.49
C GLY A 21 -0.20 -18.07 7.25
N HIS A 22 -0.90 -17.75 6.15
CA HIS A 22 -0.70 -18.35 4.84
C HIS A 22 -0.77 -17.29 3.73
N ILE A 23 0.25 -17.23 2.87
CA ILE A 23 0.32 -16.30 1.74
C ILE A 23 0.56 -17.09 0.46
N ASP A 24 -0.22 -16.84 -0.58
CA ASP A 24 0.16 -17.23 -1.93
C ASP A 24 1.25 -16.28 -2.44
N THR A 25 2.48 -16.77 -2.47
CA THR A 25 3.66 -15.99 -2.83
C THR A 25 3.67 -15.58 -4.29
N GLU A 26 3.10 -16.40 -5.19
CA GLU A 26 3.06 -16.09 -6.62
C GLU A 26 2.05 -14.98 -6.90
N ASP A 27 0.86 -15.08 -6.29
CA ASP A 27 -0.19 -14.08 -6.41
C ASP A 27 0.27 -12.71 -5.86
N VAL A 28 0.90 -12.69 -4.68
CA VAL A 28 1.44 -11.45 -4.11
C VAL A 28 2.49 -10.81 -5.01
N VAL A 29 3.42 -11.60 -5.55
CA VAL A 29 4.44 -11.07 -6.47
C VAL A 29 3.83 -10.54 -7.76
N LYS A 30 2.80 -11.21 -8.30
CA LYS A 30 2.08 -10.75 -9.48
C LYS A 30 1.42 -9.39 -9.21
N GLN A 31 0.67 -9.25 -8.12
CA GLN A 31 0.03 -7.99 -7.74
C GLN A 31 1.03 -6.85 -7.57
N ILE A 32 2.18 -7.13 -6.94
CA ILE A 32 3.25 -6.13 -6.79
C ILE A 32 3.80 -5.72 -8.15
N LYS A 33 4.11 -6.66 -9.05
CA LYS A 33 4.62 -6.33 -10.39
C LYS A 33 3.64 -5.45 -11.17
N GLU A 34 2.35 -5.78 -11.12
CA GLU A 34 1.30 -4.98 -11.74
C GLU A 34 1.24 -3.57 -11.15
N PHE A 35 1.24 -3.45 -9.82
CA PHE A 35 1.28 -2.15 -9.14
C PHE A 35 2.51 -1.31 -9.53
N LEU A 36 3.69 -1.92 -9.54
CA LEU A 36 4.94 -1.24 -9.93
C LEU A 36 4.87 -0.74 -11.38
N SER A 37 4.33 -1.56 -12.29
CA SER A 37 4.15 -1.18 -13.69
C SER A 37 3.17 -0.02 -13.84
N MET A 38 2.01 -0.07 -13.17
CA MET A 38 0.99 0.98 -13.27
C MET A 38 1.47 2.33 -12.73
N ASN A 39 2.32 2.32 -11.69
CA ASN A 39 2.80 3.52 -11.03
C ASN A 39 4.20 3.96 -11.51
N SER A 40 4.75 3.29 -12.53
CA SER A 40 6.11 3.54 -13.05
C SER A 40 7.21 3.47 -11.96
N ILE A 41 7.04 2.56 -10.99
CA ILE A 41 8.00 2.37 -9.89
C ILE A 41 8.95 1.24 -10.26
N SER A 42 10.26 1.47 -10.14
CA SER A 42 11.24 0.41 -10.38
C SER A 42 11.28 -0.62 -9.24
N GLN A 43 11.60 -1.88 -9.57
CA GLN A 43 11.81 -2.94 -8.57
C GLN A 43 12.88 -2.56 -7.55
N ARG A 44 13.94 -1.85 -7.99
CA ARG A 44 14.99 -1.35 -7.12
C ARG A 44 14.44 -0.39 -6.06
N GLN A 45 13.70 0.63 -6.47
CA GLN A 45 13.10 1.59 -5.55
C GLN A 45 12.18 0.88 -4.55
N PHE A 46 11.36 -0.07 -5.02
CA PHE A 46 10.50 -0.85 -4.14
C PHE A 46 11.29 -1.73 -3.16
N GLY A 47 12.29 -2.45 -3.64
CA GLY A 47 13.15 -3.30 -2.82
C GLY A 47 13.87 -2.52 -1.73
N GLU A 48 14.48 -1.39 -2.08
CA GLU A 48 15.23 -0.55 -1.15
C GLU A 48 14.32 0.12 -0.10
N HIS A 49 13.16 0.67 -0.52
CA HIS A 49 12.33 1.50 0.37
C HIS A 49 11.27 0.71 1.14
N VAL A 50 10.75 -0.39 0.59
CA VAL A 50 9.66 -1.17 1.20
C VAL A 50 10.17 -2.46 1.84
N LEU A 51 11.09 -3.16 1.18
CA LEU A 51 11.56 -4.47 1.63
C LEU A 51 12.90 -4.43 2.36
N GLY A 52 13.69 -3.36 2.20
CA GLY A 52 15.05 -3.29 2.70
C GLY A 52 16.02 -4.25 2.01
N LEU A 53 15.76 -4.59 0.74
CA LEU A 53 16.56 -5.53 -0.05
C LEU A 53 17.40 -4.82 -1.11
N SER A 54 18.54 -5.42 -1.44
CA SER A 54 19.36 -4.98 -2.58
C SER A 54 18.65 -5.24 -3.93
N GLN A 55 19.05 -4.52 -4.98
CA GLN A 55 18.48 -4.69 -6.32
C GLN A 55 18.55 -6.14 -6.83
N GLY A 56 19.68 -6.83 -6.64
CA GLY A 56 19.82 -8.23 -7.04
C GLY A 56 18.84 -9.13 -6.28
N SER A 57 18.79 -8.98 -4.96
CA SER A 57 17.92 -9.80 -4.10
C SER A 57 16.42 -9.59 -4.37
N VAL A 58 15.98 -8.35 -4.61
CA VAL A 58 14.57 -8.09 -4.95
C VAL A 58 14.24 -8.62 -6.34
N SER A 59 15.18 -8.55 -7.30
CA SER A 59 14.97 -9.10 -8.64
C SER A 59 14.80 -10.62 -8.60
N ASP A 60 15.68 -11.33 -7.89
CA ASP A 60 15.58 -12.79 -7.72
C ASP A 60 14.28 -13.20 -7.00
N LEU A 61 13.93 -12.47 -5.93
CA LEU A 61 12.71 -12.72 -5.16
C LEU A 61 11.44 -12.60 -6.03
N LEU A 62 11.37 -11.54 -6.85
CA LEU A 62 10.23 -11.30 -7.74
C LEU A 62 10.25 -12.20 -8.98
N ALA A 63 11.42 -12.65 -9.43
CA ALA A 63 11.54 -13.54 -10.57
C ALA A 63 11.14 -14.98 -10.22
N ARG A 64 11.50 -15.45 -9.03
CA ARG A 64 11.32 -16.84 -8.59
C ARG A 64 10.87 -16.92 -7.12
N PRO A 65 9.63 -16.52 -6.79
CA PRO A 65 9.13 -16.65 -5.43
C PRO A 65 9.08 -18.13 -5.02
N LYS A 66 9.68 -18.45 -3.87
CA LYS A 66 9.52 -19.77 -3.26
C LYS A 66 8.15 -19.88 -2.59
N GLN A 67 7.55 -21.05 -2.63
CA GLN A 67 6.28 -21.34 -1.95
C GLN A 67 6.37 -21.04 -0.45
N TRP A 68 5.28 -20.52 0.12
CA TRP A 68 5.21 -20.10 1.54
C TRP A 68 5.67 -21.17 2.54
N ASN A 69 5.26 -22.42 2.31
CA ASN A 69 5.60 -23.54 3.18
C ASN A 69 7.11 -23.88 3.17
N MET A 70 7.83 -23.46 2.12
CA MET A 70 9.27 -23.66 1.96
C MET A 70 10.10 -22.47 2.47
N LEU A 71 9.47 -21.42 2.98
CA LEU A 71 10.13 -20.24 3.52
C LEU A 71 10.39 -20.37 5.02
N THR A 72 11.59 -20.00 5.44
CA THR A 72 11.91 -19.74 6.85
C THR A 72 11.14 -18.54 7.38
N GLN A 73 11.03 -18.38 8.70
CA GLN A 73 10.35 -17.22 9.29
C GLN A 73 10.91 -15.88 8.76
N LYS A 74 12.24 -15.73 8.71
CA LYS A 74 12.87 -14.55 8.09
C LYS A 74 12.59 -14.41 6.60
N GLY A 75 12.51 -15.53 5.86
CA GLY A 75 12.20 -15.54 4.44
C GLY A 75 10.75 -15.13 4.12
N ARG A 76 9.84 -15.19 5.11
CA ARG A 76 8.43 -14.78 4.97
C ARG A 76 8.24 -13.27 5.12
N GLU A 77 9.14 -12.58 5.82
CA GLU A 77 9.07 -11.13 6.05
C GLU A 77 8.82 -10.29 4.78
N PRO A 78 9.55 -10.47 3.65
CA PRO A 78 9.31 -9.65 2.48
C PRO A 78 7.89 -9.81 1.91
N PHE A 79 7.32 -11.02 1.93
CA PHE A 79 5.96 -11.26 1.45
C PHE A 79 4.90 -10.64 2.37
N ILE A 80 5.12 -10.68 3.70
CA ILE A 80 4.27 -10.00 4.67
C ILE A 80 4.30 -8.48 4.44
N ARG A 81 5.50 -7.90 4.21
CA ARG A 81 5.65 -6.48 3.87
C ARG A 81 4.92 -6.12 2.58
N MET A 82 5.01 -6.95 1.55
CA MET A 82 4.27 -6.75 0.30
C MET A 82 2.75 -6.75 0.53
N LYS A 83 2.21 -7.69 1.32
CA LYS A 83 0.79 -7.72 1.68
C LYS A 83 0.34 -6.49 2.46
N LEU A 84 1.14 -6.06 3.43
CA LEU A 84 0.89 -4.85 4.19
C LEU A 84 0.86 -3.61 3.29
N PHE A 85 1.86 -3.49 2.42
CA PHE A 85 1.95 -2.42 1.44
C PHE A 85 0.71 -2.38 0.54
N MET A 86 0.30 -3.51 -0.04
CA MET A 86 -0.90 -3.58 -0.88
C MET A 86 -2.16 -3.16 -0.11
N ARG A 87 -2.29 -3.56 1.16
CA ARG A 87 -3.41 -3.16 2.01
C ARG A 87 -3.46 -1.64 2.22
N GLU A 88 -2.31 -0.99 2.43
CA GLU A 88 -2.22 0.48 2.55
C GLU A 88 -2.55 1.20 1.25
N VAL A 89 -2.09 0.68 0.11
CA VAL A 89 -2.43 1.18 -1.23
C VAL A 89 -3.95 1.11 -1.47
N LEU A 90 -4.58 -0.01 -1.14
CA LEU A 90 -6.02 -0.18 -1.30
C LEU A 90 -6.82 0.75 -0.35
N GLN A 91 -6.32 0.98 0.87
CA GLN A 91 -6.96 1.90 1.80
C GLN A 91 -6.82 3.37 1.39
N SER A 92 -5.69 3.75 0.80
CA SER A 92 -5.47 5.11 0.30
C SER A 92 -6.35 5.42 -0.91
N ALA A 93 -6.53 4.48 -1.83
CA ALA A 93 -7.48 4.61 -2.94
C ALA A 93 -8.93 4.83 -2.46
N ASN A 94 -9.32 4.22 -1.34
CA ASN A 94 -10.66 4.42 -0.74
C ASN A 94 -10.80 5.77 -0.02
N LYS A 95 -9.71 6.35 0.48
CA LYS A 95 -9.72 7.70 1.06
C LYS A 95 -9.94 8.77 -0.02
N GLU A 96 -9.39 8.60 -1.22
CA GLU A 96 -9.63 9.55 -2.32
C GLU A 96 -11.11 9.61 -2.73
N LYS A 97 -11.85 8.50 -2.67
CA LYS A 97 -13.30 8.49 -2.92
C LYS A 97 -14.14 9.15 -1.81
N LYS A 98 -13.70 9.07 -0.55
CA LYS A 98 -14.37 9.79 0.56
C LYS A 98 -14.06 11.29 0.55
N ASN A 99 -12.87 11.71 0.11
CA ASN A 99 -12.53 13.12 -0.02
C ASN A 99 -13.12 13.76 -1.30
N ALA A 100 -13.40 12.98 -2.36
CA ALA A 100 -14.12 13.45 -3.53
C ALA A 100 -15.63 13.69 -3.27
N ALA A 101 -16.23 12.95 -2.33
CA ALA A 101 -17.62 13.19 -1.90
C ALA A 101 -17.79 14.49 -1.09
N GLU A 102 -16.71 15.06 -0.54
CA GLU A 102 -16.72 16.37 0.13
C GLU A 102 -16.50 17.54 -0.84
N CYS A 103 -16.00 17.28 -2.05
CA CYS A 103 -15.78 18.30 -3.10
C CYS A 103 -16.86 18.30 -4.20
N SER A 104 -17.96 17.57 -4.03
CA SER A 104 -19.18 17.66 -4.86
C SER A 104 -20.44 18.03 -4.05
N GLY A 105 -20.26 18.55 -2.84
CA GLY A 105 -21.28 19.30 -2.13
C GLY A 105 -21.46 20.69 -2.73
N ILE A 106 -22.01 20.75 -3.94
CA ILE A 106 -22.60 21.98 -4.48
C ILE A 106 -23.74 22.36 -3.52
N VAL A 107 -23.51 23.29 -2.60
CA VAL A 107 -24.61 24.06 -1.99
C VAL A 107 -25.03 25.10 -3.02
N LEU A 108 -25.76 24.65 -4.04
CA LEU A 108 -26.73 25.51 -4.72
C LEU A 108 -28.05 25.26 -4.01
N SER A 109 -28.29 26.03 -2.96
CA SER A 109 -29.65 26.42 -2.62
C SER A 109 -29.67 27.94 -2.59
N CYS A 110 -29.99 28.53 -3.74
CA CYS A 110 -30.60 29.84 -3.76
C CYS A 110 -31.91 29.71 -2.99
N ASN A 111 -32.02 30.38 -1.85
CA ASN A 111 -33.26 31.05 -1.51
C ASN A 111 -32.97 32.29 -0.65
N ASP A 112 -33.31 33.41 -1.26
CA ASP A 112 -33.61 34.70 -0.67
C ASP A 112 -34.40 34.54 0.65
N HIS A 113 -33.98 35.20 1.72
CA HIS A 113 -34.75 36.31 2.31
C HIS A 113 -34.26 36.65 3.73
N GLN A 114 -34.05 37.96 3.94
CA GLN A 114 -33.97 38.69 5.21
C GLN A 114 -32.68 38.64 6.03
N VAL A 115 -31.82 39.59 5.68
CA VAL A 115 -31.19 40.52 6.64
C VAL A 115 -32.24 41.01 7.66
N ARG A 116 -31.98 40.83 8.96
CA ARG A 116 -32.54 41.70 10.01
C ARG A 116 -31.41 42.24 10.87
N LYS A 117 -31.42 43.57 10.97
CA LYS A 117 -30.44 44.41 11.68
C LYS A 117 -30.54 44.20 13.19
N ILE A 118 -29.39 44.37 13.84
CA ILE A 118 -29.28 44.66 15.27
C ILE A 118 -29.69 46.13 15.47
N THR A 119 -30.61 46.34 16.41
CA THR A 119 -31.21 47.61 16.88
C THR A 119 -32.21 48.29 15.95
#